data_AF-A0A8X6VDI8-F1
#
_entry.id   AF-A0A8X6VDI8-F1
#
_cell.length_a   1.000
_cell.length_b   1.000
_cell.length_c   1.000
_cell.angle_alpha   90.00
_cell.angle_beta   90.00
_cell.angle_gamma   90.00
#
_symmetry.space_group_name_H-M   'P 1'
#
loop_
_entity.id
_entity.type
_entity.pdbx_description
1 polymer ?
#
loop_
_entity_poly.entity_id
_entity_poly.type
_entity_poly.pdbx_seq_one_letter_code
_entity_poly.pdbx_strand_id
1 'polypeptide(L)'
;MGALLAARLAKEVSRVLNEKISTTNYFWTDSTIALSWIQGPSNRWKVFVTNRVKEIRSLTDKDSWRHCPGKDNPSDLLTRGISADSLINCEKWWKGPSFLQEGNTVPVSNNVLLSDESAYLEELKPSERKTFTVILDNNLLNHILSVSNNFQKNLCVFSYIYRFINNCKRPPNKQIGPLRMCEIQRAEITLVKLGPANGIQLGNKRFVL
;
A
#
# COMPACT_ATOMS: atom_id res chain seq x y z
N MET A 1 2.00 19.88 -4.53
CA MET A 1 0.81 20.77 -4.59
C MET A 1 0.45 21.17 -6.03
N GLY A 2 1.43 21.54 -6.87
CA GLY A 2 1.19 21.96 -8.26
C GLY A 2 0.41 20.94 -9.12
N ALA A 3 0.71 19.64 -9.01
CA ALA A 3 0.01 18.60 -9.78
C ALA A 3 -1.52 18.58 -9.58
N LEU A 4 -2.00 18.81 -8.35
CA LEU A 4 -3.44 18.83 -8.08
C LEU A 4 -4.11 20.05 -8.72
N LEU A 5 -3.46 21.21 -8.65
CA LEU A 5 -3.95 22.43 -9.29
C LEU A 5 -4.00 22.28 -10.81
N ALA A 6 -2.96 21.69 -11.40
CA ALA A 6 -2.92 21.38 -12.83
C ALA A 6 -4.06 20.45 -13.25
N ALA A 7 -4.35 19.40 -12.47
CA ALA A 7 -5.46 18.48 -12.73
C ALA A 7 -6.83 19.18 -12.70
N ARG A 8 -7.06 20.04 -11.69
CA ARG A 8 -8.31 20.82 -11.57
C ARG A 8 -8.46 21.82 -12.71
N LEU A 9 -7.38 22.54 -13.05
CA LEU A 9 -7.38 23.49 -14.14
C LEU A 9 -7.66 22.80 -15.47
N ALA A 10 -6.98 21.69 -15.75
CA ALA A 10 -7.19 20.94 -16.98
C ALA A 10 -8.62 20.42 -17.10
N LYS A 11 -9.25 19.97 -16.00
CA LYS A 11 -10.68 19.61 -16.04
C LYS A 11 -11.55 20.77 -16.49
N GLU A 12 -11.38 21.96 -15.92
CA GLU A 12 -12.21 23.12 -16.30
C GLU A 12 -11.93 23.59 -17.72
N VAL A 13 -10.66 23.61 -18.13
CA VAL A 13 -10.26 23.99 -19.49
C VAL A 13 -10.77 22.97 -20.52
N SER A 14 -10.60 21.67 -20.26
CA SER A 14 -11.10 20.62 -21.14
C SER A 14 -12.63 20.60 -21.21
N ARG A 15 -13.33 20.94 -20.12
CA ARG A 15 -14.80 21.09 -20.15
C ARG A 15 -15.23 22.13 -21.20
N VAL A 16 -14.53 23.25 -21.27
CA VAL A 16 -14.84 24.33 -22.24
C VAL A 16 -14.33 24.01 -23.64
N LEU A 17 -13.16 23.38 -23.78
CA LEU A 17 -12.54 23.11 -25.09
C LEU A 17 -13.11 21.89 -25.80
N ASN A 18 -13.50 20.83 -25.07
CA ASN A 18 -14.00 19.59 -25.66
C ASN A 18 -15.37 19.74 -26.35
N GLU A 19 -16.11 20.82 -26.07
CA GLU A 19 -17.30 21.18 -26.84
C GLU A 19 -16.97 21.57 -28.30
N LYS A 20 -15.72 21.97 -28.57
CA LYS A 20 -15.28 22.49 -29.87
C LYS A 20 -14.28 21.56 -30.57
N ILE A 21 -13.36 20.95 -29.82
CA ILE A 21 -12.25 20.17 -30.35
C ILE A 21 -11.97 18.98 -29.44
N SER A 22 -11.86 17.79 -30.00
CA SER A 22 -11.40 16.62 -29.25
C SER A 22 -9.94 16.81 -28.85
N THR A 23 -9.66 16.92 -27.55
CA THR A 23 -8.30 17.13 -27.03
C THR A 23 -7.78 15.93 -26.25
N THR A 24 -6.48 15.66 -26.40
CA THR A 24 -5.73 14.69 -25.57
C THR A 24 -4.85 15.46 -24.61
N ASN A 25 -4.99 15.20 -23.31
CA ASN A 25 -4.24 15.91 -22.27
C ASN A 25 -2.99 15.14 -21.86
N TYR A 26 -1.87 15.84 -21.73
CA TYR A 26 -0.64 15.33 -21.13
C TYR A 26 -0.20 16.25 -19.98
N PHE A 27 0.31 15.64 -18.91
CA PHE A 27 0.71 16.35 -17.69
C PHE A 27 2.17 16.10 -17.40
N TRP A 28 2.92 17.17 -17.14
CA TRP A 28 4.36 17.10 -16.89
C TRP A 28 4.69 17.66 -15.50
N THR A 29 5.52 16.93 -14.75
CA THR A 29 6.04 17.39 -13.45
C THR A 29 7.51 17.04 -13.35
N ASP A 30 8.27 17.92 -12.71
CA ASP A 30 9.67 17.71 -12.32
C ASP A 30 9.83 17.01 -10.97
N SER A 31 8.76 16.88 -10.21
CA SER A 31 8.76 16.11 -8.97
C SER A 31 8.59 14.63 -9.28
N THR A 32 9.73 13.93 -9.31
CA THR A 32 9.81 12.47 -9.41
C THR A 32 9.00 11.79 -8.30
N ILE A 33 9.03 12.35 -7.09
CA ILE A 33 8.23 11.90 -5.95
C ILE A 33 6.73 12.03 -6.24
N ALA A 34 6.26 13.20 -6.68
CA ALA A 34 4.84 13.40 -6.99
C ALA A 34 4.38 12.47 -8.13
N LEU A 35 5.20 12.31 -9.16
CA LEU A 35 4.94 11.38 -10.26
C LEU A 35 4.82 9.94 -9.75
N SER A 36 5.73 9.51 -8.87
CA SER A 36 5.69 8.18 -8.25
C SER A 36 4.42 7.96 -7.44
N TRP A 37 3.92 8.98 -6.72
CA TRP A 37 2.65 8.89 -5.99
C TRP A 37 1.46 8.76 -6.94
N ILE A 38 1.47 9.50 -8.05
CA ILE A 38 0.37 9.52 -9.05
C ILE A 38 0.33 8.25 -9.87
N GLN A 39 1.47 7.61 -10.17
CA GLN A 39 1.51 6.37 -10.94
C GLN A 39 1.47 5.12 -10.05
N GLY A 40 2.00 5.19 -8.83
CA GLY A 40 2.10 4.07 -7.88
C GLY A 40 0.81 3.78 -7.09
N PRO A 41 0.74 2.66 -6.35
CA PRO A 41 -0.46 2.26 -5.61
C PRO A 41 -0.85 3.26 -4.51
N SER A 42 -2.09 3.77 -4.54
CA SER A 42 -2.56 4.88 -3.69
C SER A 42 -2.73 4.55 -2.20
N ASN A 43 -2.72 3.27 -1.83
CA ASN A 43 -2.94 2.80 -0.46
C ASN A 43 -1.66 2.81 0.41
N ARG A 44 -0.49 3.04 -0.18
CA ARG A 44 0.81 3.01 0.51
C ARG A 44 1.18 4.32 1.20
N TRP A 45 0.55 5.44 0.84
CA TRP A 45 0.94 6.78 1.30
C TRP A 45 0.13 7.27 2.51
N LYS A 46 0.69 8.20 3.30
CA LYS A 46 -0.07 8.90 4.36
C LYS A 46 -1.38 9.48 3.81
N VAL A 47 -2.39 9.62 4.68
CA VAL A 47 -3.76 10.04 4.32
C VAL A 47 -3.76 11.34 3.50
N PHE A 48 -2.90 12.29 3.86
CA PHE A 48 -2.75 13.57 3.16
C PHE A 48 -2.38 13.41 1.67
N VAL A 49 -1.41 12.53 1.38
CA VAL A 49 -0.97 12.23 0.01
C VAL A 49 -2.02 11.37 -0.71
N THR A 50 -2.55 10.34 -0.04
CA THR A 50 -3.59 9.47 -0.61
C THR A 50 -4.79 10.28 -1.09
N ASN A 51 -5.29 11.24 -0.30
CA ASN A 51 -6.47 12.03 -0.67
C ASN A 51 -6.21 12.87 -1.92
N ARG A 52 -5.02 13.47 -2.05
CA ARG A 52 -4.63 14.27 -3.22
C ARG A 52 -4.45 13.41 -4.46
N VAL A 53 -3.77 12.27 -4.34
CA VAL A 53 -3.58 11.33 -5.44
C VAL A 53 -4.92 10.79 -5.93
N LYS A 54 -5.85 10.46 -5.01
CA LYS A 54 -7.21 10.05 -5.37
C LYS A 54 -7.93 11.13 -6.17
N GLU A 55 -7.83 12.39 -5.75
CA GLU A 55 -8.44 13.49 -6.48
C GLU A 55 -7.82 13.67 -7.86
N ILE A 56 -6.49 13.71 -7.97
CA ILE A 56 -5.79 13.81 -9.27
C ILE A 56 -6.26 12.70 -10.24
N ARG A 57 -6.33 11.47 -9.77
CA ARG A 57 -6.76 10.30 -10.55
C ARG A 57 -8.25 10.29 -10.90
N SER A 58 -9.06 11.02 -10.14
CA SER A 58 -10.49 11.22 -10.47
C SER A 58 -10.69 12.27 -11.56
N LEU A 59 -9.71 13.16 -11.75
CA LEU A 59 -9.77 14.27 -12.70
C LEU A 59 -8.98 13.99 -13.99
N THR A 60 -7.98 13.12 -13.92
CA THR A 60 -7.02 12.86 -15.01
C THR A 60 -6.64 11.38 -15.04
N ASP A 61 -6.24 10.89 -16.22
CA ASP A 61 -5.68 9.55 -16.34
C ASP A 61 -4.24 9.53 -15.78
N LYS A 62 -3.93 8.51 -14.96
CA LYS A 62 -2.60 8.35 -14.35
C LYS A 62 -1.52 8.16 -15.42
N ASP A 63 -1.87 7.54 -16.55
CA ASP A 63 -0.93 7.21 -17.62
C ASP A 63 -0.74 8.39 -18.59
N SER A 64 -1.38 9.53 -18.34
CA SER A 64 -1.09 10.81 -19.01
C SER A 64 -0.01 11.64 -18.30
N TRP A 65 0.45 11.22 -17.11
CA TRP A 65 1.48 11.92 -16.34
C TRP A 65 2.90 11.51 -16.75
N ARG A 66 3.79 12.49 -16.88
CA ARG A 66 5.17 12.36 -17.38
C ARG A 66 6.13 13.17 -16.52
N HIS A 67 7.41 12.77 -16.56
CA HIS A 67 8.49 13.52 -15.92
C HIS A 67 9.07 14.56 -16.88
N CYS A 68 9.22 15.81 -16.43
CA CYS A 68 10.01 16.83 -17.11
C CYS A 68 11.21 17.17 -16.22
N PRO A 69 12.47 17.11 -16.70
CA PRO A 69 13.61 17.55 -15.90
C PRO A 69 13.39 18.96 -15.35
N GLY A 70 13.71 19.21 -14.08
CA GLY A 70 13.49 20.53 -13.46
C GLY A 70 14.19 21.68 -14.19
N LYS A 71 15.32 21.43 -14.85
CA LYS A 71 16.00 22.43 -15.72
C LYS A 71 15.17 22.83 -16.93
N ASP A 72 14.30 21.94 -17.41
CA ASP A 72 13.47 22.13 -18.59
C ASP A 72 12.02 22.49 -18.22
N ASN A 73 11.69 22.51 -16.91
CA ASN A 73 10.39 22.90 -16.43
C ASN A 73 10.20 24.43 -16.48
N PRO A 74 9.32 24.96 -17.35
CA PRO A 74 9.11 26.40 -17.43
C PRO A 74 8.40 26.97 -16.18
N SER A 75 7.65 26.16 -15.42
CA SER A 75 6.97 26.66 -14.20
C SER A 75 7.97 27.06 -13.11
N ASP A 76 9.17 26.50 -13.12
CA ASP A 76 10.24 26.85 -12.18
C ASP A 76 10.68 28.31 -12.33
N LEU A 77 10.60 28.88 -13.54
CA LEU A 77 10.97 30.28 -13.77
C LEU A 77 10.07 31.23 -12.98
N LEU A 78 8.76 30.97 -12.95
CA LEU A 78 7.83 31.79 -12.19
C LEU A 78 7.94 31.54 -10.69
N THR A 79 8.10 30.29 -10.26
CA THR A 79 8.15 29.95 -8.83
C THR A 79 9.44 30.40 -8.15
N ARG A 80 10.57 30.44 -8.88
CA ARG A 80 11.87 30.95 -8.38
C ARG A 80 12.02 32.47 -8.52
N GLY A 81 11.18 33.09 -9.33
CA GLY A 81 11.22 34.51 -9.63
C GLY A 81 12.06 34.81 -10.87
N ILE A 82 11.45 35.55 -11.79
CA ILE A 82 12.07 36.10 -13.00
C ILE A 82 11.55 37.52 -13.19
N SER A 83 12.41 38.44 -13.62
CA SER A 83 11.98 39.81 -13.91
C SER A 83 11.08 39.84 -15.15
N ALA A 84 10.21 40.84 -15.25
CA ALA A 84 9.34 41.00 -16.42
C ALA A 84 10.15 41.14 -17.73
N ASP A 85 11.23 41.92 -17.70
CA ASP A 85 12.11 42.12 -18.87
C ASP A 85 12.79 40.83 -19.34
N SER A 86 13.23 39.99 -18.41
CA SER A 86 13.81 38.69 -18.73
C SER A 86 12.75 37.69 -19.19
N LEU A 87 11.53 37.75 -18.65
CA LEU A 87 10.43 36.88 -19.04
C LEU A 87 9.98 37.14 -20.49
N ILE A 88 9.93 38.40 -20.92
CA ILE A 88 9.57 38.77 -22.30
C ILE A 88 10.47 38.05 -23.32
N ASN A 89 11.77 37.96 -23.02
CA ASN A 89 12.77 37.34 -23.89
C ASN A 89 13.02 35.85 -23.57
N CYS A 90 12.24 35.24 -22.69
CA CYS A 90 12.47 33.87 -22.24
C CYS A 90 11.84 32.85 -23.21
N GLU A 91 12.64 32.33 -24.15
CA GLU A 91 12.15 31.32 -25.10
C GLU A 91 11.56 30.08 -24.43
N LYS A 92 12.15 29.62 -23.32
CA LYS A 92 11.69 28.43 -22.59
C LYS A 92 10.26 28.59 -22.08
N TRP A 93 9.87 29.80 -21.66
CA TRP A 93 8.51 30.08 -21.19
C TRP A 93 7.50 30.08 -22.35
N TRP A 94 7.83 30.77 -23.44
CA TRP A 94 6.90 30.98 -24.56
C TRP A 94 6.82 29.80 -25.53
N LYS A 95 7.94 29.11 -25.77
CA LYS A 95 8.03 27.99 -26.72
C LYS A 95 7.99 26.63 -26.01
N GLY A 96 8.19 26.59 -24.70
CA GLY A 96 8.33 25.35 -23.95
C GLY A 96 9.66 24.61 -24.24
N PRO A 97 9.89 23.46 -23.59
CA PRO A 97 11.07 22.65 -23.81
C PRO A 97 11.08 21.97 -25.18
N SER A 98 12.28 21.77 -25.74
CA SER A 98 12.48 21.22 -27.09
C SER A 98 11.83 19.86 -27.29
N PHE A 99 11.89 18.97 -26.31
CA PHE A 99 11.31 17.62 -26.41
C PHE A 99 9.78 17.63 -26.63
N LEU A 100 9.06 18.68 -26.19
CA LEU A 100 7.63 18.82 -26.49
C LEU A 100 7.37 19.30 -27.92
N GLN A 101 8.27 20.13 -28.45
CA GLN A 101 8.17 20.63 -29.83
C GLN A 101 8.44 19.54 -30.86
N GLU A 102 9.33 18.61 -30.52
CA GLU A 102 9.70 17.46 -31.37
C GLU A 102 8.61 16.38 -31.43
N GLY A 103 7.47 16.56 -30.75
CA GLY A 103 6.40 15.57 -30.70
C GLY A 103 6.74 14.32 -29.88
N ASN A 104 7.85 14.34 -29.15
CA ASN A 104 8.26 13.27 -28.23
C ASN A 104 7.38 13.32 -26.97
N THR A 105 6.15 12.82 -27.08
CA THR A 105 5.27 12.51 -25.93
C THR A 105 5.62 11.18 -25.28
N VAL A 106 6.60 10.48 -25.87
CA VAL A 106 7.09 9.18 -25.40
C VAL A 106 7.62 9.35 -23.97
N PRO A 107 7.21 8.49 -23.02
CA PRO A 107 7.71 8.55 -21.67
C PRO A 107 9.23 8.44 -21.70
N VAL A 108 9.94 9.46 -21.20
CA VAL A 108 11.34 9.26 -20.80
C VAL A 108 11.30 8.10 -19.81
N SER A 109 11.87 6.98 -20.23
CA SER A 109 11.65 5.65 -19.70
C SER A 109 11.60 5.59 -18.17
N ASN A 110 10.69 4.74 -17.70
CA ASN A 110 10.29 4.35 -16.34
C ASN A 110 11.38 4.04 -15.28
N ASN A 111 12.63 4.45 -15.49
CA ASN A 111 13.69 4.38 -14.51
C ASN A 111 13.88 5.75 -13.86
N VAL A 112 12.78 6.35 -13.39
CA VAL A 112 12.88 7.38 -12.36
C VAL A 112 13.33 6.64 -11.10
N LEU A 113 14.63 6.37 -11.01
CA LEU A 113 15.31 6.15 -9.75
C LEU A 113 14.83 7.29 -8.86
N LEU A 114 14.14 6.94 -7.77
CA LEU A 114 13.76 7.89 -6.75
C LEU A 114 15.04 8.58 -6.33
N SER A 115 15.30 9.76 -6.90
CA SER A 115 16.51 10.54 -6.65
C SER A 115 16.61 10.94 -5.17
N ASP A 116 15.49 10.81 -4.46
CA ASP A 116 15.38 10.99 -3.02
C ASP A 116 14.47 9.91 -2.42
N GLU A 117 15.04 8.71 -2.24
CA GLU A 117 14.38 7.59 -1.55
C GLU A 117 13.97 7.97 -0.12
N SER A 118 14.70 8.89 0.53
CA SER A 118 14.43 9.32 1.91
C SER A 118 13.09 10.05 2.05
N ALA A 119 12.85 11.07 1.23
CA ALA A 119 11.59 11.81 1.20
C ALA A 119 10.40 10.94 0.77
N TYR A 120 10.65 9.95 -0.09
CA TYR A 120 9.64 8.95 -0.46
C TYR A 120 9.28 8.04 0.72
N LEU A 121 10.27 7.54 1.47
CA LEU A 121 10.07 6.66 2.61
C LEU A 121 9.34 7.36 3.76
N GLU A 122 9.59 8.66 3.97
CA GLU A 122 8.92 9.45 4.99
C GLU A 122 7.40 9.52 4.77
N GLU A 123 6.93 9.52 3.53
CA GLU A 123 5.51 9.65 3.18
C GLU A 123 4.76 8.32 3.07
N LEU A 124 5.43 7.19 3.30
CA LEU A 124 4.79 5.91 3.47
C LEU A 124 3.92 5.91 4.73
N LYS A 125 2.77 5.23 4.68
CA LYS A 125 2.03 4.92 5.90
C LYS A 125 2.95 4.11 6.82
N PRO A 126 3.00 4.42 8.13
CA PRO A 126 3.60 3.52 9.10
C PRO A 126 2.99 2.14 8.91
N SER A 127 3.83 1.11 8.84
CA SER A 127 3.35 -0.27 8.79
C SER A 127 2.70 -0.59 10.14
N GLU A 128 1.38 -0.39 10.24
CA GLU A 128 0.60 -0.87 11.37
C GLU A 128 0.59 -2.39 11.35
N ARG A 129 1.54 -3.02 12.06
CA ARG A 129 1.41 -4.43 12.44
C ARG A 129 0.27 -4.50 13.45
N LYS A 130 -0.92 -4.83 12.96
CA LYS A 130 -2.06 -5.18 13.82
C LYS A 130 -1.70 -6.47 14.55
N THR A 131 -1.27 -6.33 15.79
CA THR A 131 -0.92 -7.45 16.65
C THR A 131 -2.19 -7.90 17.38
N PHE A 132 -2.68 -9.10 17.09
CA PHE A 132 -3.77 -9.71 17.86
C PHE A 132 -3.14 -10.54 18.99
N THR A 133 -3.38 -10.15 20.23
CA THR A 133 -3.00 -10.94 21.40
C THR A 133 -4.20 -11.75 21.85
N VAL A 134 -4.12 -13.08 21.75
CA VAL A 134 -5.10 -13.98 22.34
C VAL A 134 -4.58 -14.40 23.71
N ILE A 135 -5.26 -13.97 24.77
CA ILE A 135 -5.02 -14.46 26.13
C ILE A 135 -5.82 -15.76 26.25
N LEU A 136 -5.11 -16.88 26.40
CA LEU A 136 -5.73 -18.16 26.74
C LEU A 136 -6.07 -18.12 28.23
N ASP A 137 -7.23 -17.58 28.57
CA ASP A 137 -7.75 -17.71 29.92
C ASP A 137 -8.40 -19.09 30.11
N ASN A 138 -8.61 -19.48 31.37
CA ASN A 138 -9.18 -20.79 31.70
C ASN A 138 -10.60 -20.96 31.15
N ASN A 139 -11.34 -19.87 30.93
CA ASN A 139 -12.69 -19.90 30.37
C ASN A 139 -12.68 -20.29 28.89
N LEU A 140 -11.81 -19.67 28.08
CA LEU A 140 -11.66 -20.01 26.67
C LEU A 140 -11.18 -21.45 26.49
N LEU A 141 -10.23 -21.88 27.32
CA LEU A 141 -9.70 -23.24 27.31
C LEU A 141 -10.80 -24.26 27.62
N ASN A 142 -11.59 -24.03 28.67
CA ASN A 142 -12.74 -24.87 29.01
C ASN A 142 -13.79 -24.89 27.90
N HIS A 143 -14.06 -23.75 27.27
CA HIS A 143 -15.00 -23.67 26.15
C HIS A 143 -14.51 -24.51 24.95
N ILE A 144 -13.23 -24.39 24.58
CA ILE A 144 -12.67 -25.19 23.48
C ILE A 144 -12.70 -26.68 23.84
N LEU A 145 -12.34 -27.04 25.06
CA LEU A 145 -12.41 -28.43 25.51
C LEU A 145 -13.84 -28.95 25.59
N SER A 146 -14.86 -28.10 25.75
CA SER A 146 -16.26 -28.51 25.75
C SER A 146 -16.78 -28.87 24.35
N VAL A 147 -16.08 -28.46 23.28
CA VAL A 147 -16.45 -28.78 21.89
C VAL A 147 -16.45 -30.29 21.63
N SER A 148 -15.65 -31.06 22.36
CA SER A 148 -15.68 -32.52 22.26
C SER A 148 -15.22 -33.21 23.53
N ASN A 149 -15.85 -34.33 23.87
CA ASN A 149 -15.36 -35.24 24.91
C ASN A 149 -14.31 -36.24 24.39
N ASN A 150 -14.03 -36.25 23.09
CA ASN A 150 -13.01 -37.10 22.48
C ASN A 150 -11.65 -36.39 22.51
N PHE A 151 -10.66 -36.98 23.18
CA PHE A 151 -9.33 -36.39 23.32
C PHE A 151 -8.64 -36.19 21.97
N GLN A 152 -8.71 -37.18 21.08
CA GLN A 152 -8.14 -37.11 19.74
C GLN A 152 -8.75 -35.97 18.89
N LYS A 153 -10.07 -35.75 19.00
CA LYS A 153 -10.73 -34.61 18.36
C LYS A 153 -10.24 -33.28 18.92
N ASN A 154 -10.05 -33.18 20.24
CA ASN A 154 -9.50 -31.98 20.86
C ASN A 154 -8.05 -31.73 20.41
N LEU A 155 -7.22 -32.77 20.30
CA LEU A 155 -5.87 -32.64 19.76
C LEU A 155 -5.91 -32.01 18.37
N CYS A 156 -6.77 -32.51 17.48
CA CYS A 156 -6.95 -31.92 16.15
C CYS A 156 -7.38 -30.44 16.21
N VAL A 157 -8.36 -30.10 17.06
CA VAL A 157 -8.85 -28.72 17.24
C VAL A 157 -7.70 -27.80 17.69
N PHE A 158 -6.96 -28.19 18.72
CA PHE A 158 -5.82 -27.40 19.21
C PHE A 158 -4.69 -27.30 18.17
N SER A 159 -4.40 -28.36 17.42
CA SER A 159 -3.44 -28.31 16.31
C SER A 159 -3.85 -27.31 15.23
N TYR A 160 -5.14 -27.26 14.86
CA TYR A 160 -5.64 -26.27 13.91
C TYR A 160 -5.59 -24.84 14.46
N ILE A 161 -5.89 -24.64 15.74
CA ILE A 161 -5.74 -23.33 16.40
C ILE A 161 -4.28 -22.86 16.34
N TYR A 162 -3.32 -23.73 16.70
CA TYR A 162 -1.91 -23.39 16.63
C TYR A 162 -1.42 -23.14 15.21
N ARG A 163 -1.89 -23.92 14.24
CA ARG A 163 -1.60 -23.69 12.81
C ARG A 163 -2.12 -22.33 12.36
N PHE A 164 -3.36 -21.99 12.72
CA PHE A 164 -3.95 -20.69 12.42
C PHE A 164 -3.09 -19.56 12.99
N ILE A 165 -2.74 -19.63 14.28
CA ILE A 165 -1.85 -18.66 14.93
C ILE A 165 -0.51 -18.54 14.22
N ASN A 166 0.12 -19.67 13.85
CA ASN A 166 1.41 -19.67 13.15
C ASN A 166 1.29 -19.06 11.73
N ASN A 167 0.22 -19.35 11.01
CA ASN A 167 -0.06 -18.80 9.69
C ASN A 167 -0.35 -17.28 9.73
N CYS A 168 -0.98 -16.80 10.80
CA CYS A 168 -1.13 -15.37 11.06
C CYS A 168 0.21 -14.68 11.35
N LYS A 169 1.12 -15.36 12.05
CA LYS A 169 2.47 -14.84 12.37
C LYS A 169 3.45 -14.92 11.19
N ARG A 170 3.25 -15.83 10.24
CA ARG A 170 4.16 -16.10 9.10
C ARG A 170 3.41 -16.16 7.76
N PRO A 171 2.87 -15.03 7.27
CA PRO A 171 2.03 -14.99 6.07
C PRO A 171 2.67 -15.51 4.76
N PRO A 172 3.98 -15.39 4.48
CA PRO A 172 4.55 -15.94 3.25
C PRO A 172 4.72 -17.47 3.27
N ASN A 173 4.76 -18.10 4.45
CA ASN A 173 5.03 -19.53 4.62
C ASN A 173 3.87 -20.23 5.34
N LYS A 174 2.66 -20.11 4.78
CA LYS A 174 1.46 -20.72 5.37
C LYS A 174 1.52 -22.24 5.27
N GLN A 175 1.21 -22.91 6.38
CA GLN A 175 1.01 -24.34 6.43
C GLN A 175 -0.42 -24.67 5.95
N ILE A 176 -0.52 -25.51 4.93
CA ILE A 176 -1.77 -25.94 4.28
C ILE A 176 -1.77 -27.47 4.17
N GLY A 177 -2.95 -28.10 4.06
CA GLY A 177 -3.11 -29.54 3.88
C GLY A 177 -3.40 -30.30 5.19
N PRO A 178 -3.19 -31.63 5.23
CA PRO A 178 -3.41 -32.45 6.43
C PRO A 178 -2.57 -32.00 7.64
N LEU A 179 -3.03 -32.30 8.86
CA LEU A 179 -2.26 -32.05 10.09
C LEU A 179 -0.96 -32.86 10.08
N ARG A 180 0.17 -32.20 10.35
CA ARG A 180 1.45 -32.88 10.51
C ARG A 180 1.59 -33.41 11.94
N MET A 181 2.32 -34.51 12.11
CA MET A 181 2.56 -35.11 13.42
C MET A 181 3.15 -34.13 14.45
N CYS A 182 4.06 -33.24 14.03
CA CYS A 182 4.64 -32.23 14.91
C CYS A 182 3.61 -31.20 15.42
N GLU A 183 2.52 -30.96 14.69
CA GLU A 183 1.43 -30.08 15.10
C GLU A 183 0.52 -30.76 16.12
N ILE A 184 0.34 -32.07 16.00
CA ILE A 184 -0.40 -32.91 16.96
C ILE A 184 0.39 -33.03 18.26
N GLN A 185 1.69 -33.37 18.19
CA GLN A 185 2.56 -33.45 19.37
C GLN A 185 2.64 -32.13 20.14
N ARG A 186 2.67 -30.99 19.44
CA ARG A 186 2.64 -29.67 20.08
C ARG A 186 1.33 -29.43 20.84
N ALA A 187 0.20 -29.79 20.25
CA ALA A 187 -1.10 -29.68 20.90
C ALA A 187 -1.17 -30.59 22.14
N GLU A 188 -0.66 -31.82 22.04
CA GLU A 188 -0.60 -32.80 23.12
C GLU A 188 0.21 -32.30 24.31
N ILE A 189 1.46 -31.89 24.09
CA ILE A 189 2.33 -31.34 25.13
C ILE A 189 1.65 -30.15 25.83
N THR A 190 0.95 -29.31 25.08
CA THR A 190 0.28 -28.14 25.65
C THR A 190 -0.91 -28.55 26.53
N LEU A 191 -1.77 -29.46 26.06
CA LEU A 191 -2.91 -29.94 26.83
C LEU A 191 -2.48 -30.68 28.11
N VAL A 192 -1.42 -31.49 28.03
CA VAL A 192 -0.85 -32.18 29.20
C VAL A 192 -0.30 -31.17 30.22
N LYS A 193 0.39 -30.11 29.77
CA LYS A 193 0.90 -29.06 30.67
C LYS A 193 -0.21 -28.23 31.32
N LEU A 194 -1.35 -28.06 30.64
CA LEU A 194 -2.48 -27.28 31.13
C LEU A 194 -3.39 -28.05 32.11
N GLY A 195 -3.36 -29.38 32.10
CA GLY A 195 -4.15 -30.22 33.01
C GLY A 195 -3.84 -29.97 34.50
N PRO A 196 -2.58 -30.12 34.96
CA PRO A 196 -2.22 -29.94 36.37
C PRO A 196 -2.35 -28.50 36.87
N ALA A 197 -2.08 -27.51 36.02
CA ALA A 197 -2.02 -26.09 36.41
C ALA A 197 -3.39 -25.44 36.65
N ASN A 198 -4.46 -26.01 36.07
CA ASN A 198 -5.79 -25.37 36.04
C ASN A 198 -6.89 -26.19 36.71
N GLY A 199 -6.55 -27.27 37.43
CA GLY A 199 -7.54 -28.18 38.04
C GLY A 199 -8.43 -28.89 37.02
N ILE A 200 -8.02 -28.94 35.74
CA ILE A 200 -8.78 -29.55 34.66
C ILE A 200 -8.59 -31.06 34.76
N GLN A 201 -9.58 -31.76 35.32
CA GLN A 201 -9.64 -33.22 35.25
C GLN A 201 -9.88 -33.64 33.80
N LEU A 202 -8.81 -34.04 33.10
CA LEU A 202 -8.91 -34.81 31.85
C LEU A 202 -9.56 -36.20 32.08
N GLY A 203 -9.82 -36.56 33.34
CA GLY A 203 -10.24 -37.88 33.82
C GLY A 203 -11.59 -38.43 33.33
N ASN A 204 -12.40 -37.65 32.61
CA ASN A 204 -13.66 -38.13 32.01
C ASN A 204 -13.65 -38.19 30.48
N LYS A 205 -12.54 -37.82 29.83
CA LYS A 205 -12.43 -37.95 28.37
C LYS A 205 -11.91 -39.33 28.04
N ARG A 206 -12.71 -40.16 27.36
CA ARG A 206 -12.31 -41.51 26.95
C ARG A 206 -11.00 -41.46 26.16
N PHE A 207 -9.93 -41.92 26.77
CA PHE A 207 -8.69 -42.30 26.10
C PHE A 207 -8.97 -43.63 25.40
N VAL A 208 -9.50 -43.55 24.18
CA VAL A 208 -9.46 -44.72 23.29
C VAL A 208 -8.11 -44.64 22.60
N LEU A 209 -7.18 -45.50 23.03
CA LEU A 209 -5.93 -45.77 22.33
C LEU A 209 -6.23 -46.40 20.97
#